data_AF-A0A345WQL5-F1
#
_entry.id   AF-A0A345WQL5-F1
#
_cell.length_a   1.000
_cell.length_b   1.000
_cell.length_c   1.000
_cell.angle_alpha   90.00
_cell.angle_beta   90.00
_cell.angle_gamma   90.00
#
_symmetry.space_group_name_H-M   'P 1'
#
loop_
_entity.id
_entity.type
_entity.pdbx_description
1 polymer ?
#
loop_
_entity_poly.entity_id
_entity_poly.type
_entity_poly.pdbx_seq_one_letter_code
_entity_poly.pdbx_strand_id
1 'polypeptide(L)'
;MALRGRTGCAPAGEGADRLVANAAVARAIEDEGIVLLRNRGALLPLSKDVASIVVIGAMPMPGCCRGRIDAGPAGGWADVSLPMGVRGPSPIQQPDDRATLAPGEVRIDGRYPAEAAAAARRADVAIVFATQWMTEGADVPDLSLPGGQDATIAAVAAANPKTIVVLETGGPVLMPWLDKTGAVLEAWYGGAKGGDAIAATLFGDVNPSGRLPVTFPASADQLPRPALPYAGMVDRDFAAGLAAGKSYPIDYDIEGADVGYRWFARKGAVPLFPFGFGLGYTTFDHGAVTVTGGARPSARVTIRNTGMRAGSEVAQLYLVSTPAGRTLRLAGFAKVVVPTAEAVTATIPIEPRLLADSKGGRWTMPAGAYGFALGRSATDLGPVVTVTLPARQWR
;
A
#
# COMPACT_ATOMS: atom_id res chain seq x y z
N MET A 1 57.71 -8.05 -2.10
CA MET A 1 56.46 -8.77 -1.78
C MET A 1 55.31 -7.96 -2.35
N ALA A 2 54.98 -8.20 -3.63
CA ALA A 2 54.00 -7.41 -4.37
C ALA A 2 52.60 -8.04 -4.21
N LEU A 3 51.66 -7.28 -3.65
CA LEU A 3 50.25 -7.61 -3.61
C LEU A 3 49.69 -7.48 -5.04
N ARG A 4 49.49 -8.61 -5.72
CA ARG A 4 48.73 -8.67 -6.97
C ARG A 4 47.27 -8.35 -6.68
N GLY A 5 46.78 -7.23 -7.19
CA GLY A 5 45.36 -6.89 -7.22
C GLY A 5 44.57 -7.90 -8.05
N ARG A 6 43.50 -8.44 -7.48
CA ARG A 6 42.45 -9.13 -8.22
C ARG A 6 41.43 -8.08 -8.68
N THR A 7 41.68 -7.47 -9.83
CA THR A 7 40.63 -6.81 -10.63
C THR A 7 40.06 -7.85 -11.59
N GLY A 8 39.21 -8.73 -11.07
CA GLY A 8 38.35 -9.56 -11.91
C GLY A 8 37.15 -8.75 -12.34
N CYS A 9 37.17 -8.22 -13.57
CA CYS A 9 35.94 -7.77 -14.22
C CYS A 9 35.07 -9.01 -14.41
N ALA A 10 33.86 -9.02 -13.83
CA ALA A 10 32.89 -10.09 -14.12
C ALA A 10 32.60 -10.10 -15.64
N PRO A 11 32.47 -11.28 -16.27
CA PRO A 11 32.16 -11.36 -17.69
C PRO A 11 30.84 -10.63 -17.98
N ALA A 12 30.78 -9.87 -19.08
CA ALA A 12 29.69 -8.95 -19.42
C ALA A 12 28.27 -9.59 -19.45
N GLY A 13 28.15 -10.93 -19.53
CA GLY A 13 26.88 -11.65 -19.44
C GLY A 13 26.34 -11.81 -18.01
N GLU A 14 27.21 -11.93 -17.00
CA GLU A 14 26.81 -12.22 -15.62
C GLU A 14 26.10 -11.02 -14.96
N GLY A 15 26.43 -9.80 -15.40
CA GLY A 15 25.79 -8.56 -14.93
C GLY A 15 24.38 -8.37 -15.52
N ALA A 16 24.19 -8.73 -16.79
CA ALA A 16 22.89 -8.64 -17.46
C ALA A 16 21.88 -9.64 -16.85
N ASP A 17 22.32 -10.89 -16.61
CA ASP A 17 21.49 -11.92 -16.00
C ASP A 17 21.05 -11.54 -14.57
N ARG A 18 21.93 -10.89 -13.80
CA ARG A 18 21.61 -10.38 -12.46
C ARG A 18 20.59 -9.23 -12.48
N LEU A 19 20.68 -8.32 -13.45
CA LEU A 19 19.69 -7.24 -13.59
C LEU A 19 18.30 -7.78 -13.92
N VAL A 20 18.22 -8.79 -14.79
CA VAL A 20 16.95 -9.47 -15.10
C VAL A 20 16.38 -10.16 -13.86
N ALA A 21 17.22 -10.87 -13.09
CA ALA A 21 16.78 -11.51 -11.86
C ALA A 21 16.29 -10.49 -10.81
N ASN A 22 17.00 -9.37 -10.63
CA ASN A 22 16.59 -8.31 -9.71
C ASN A 22 15.28 -7.64 -10.15
N ALA A 23 15.11 -7.43 -11.45
CA ALA A 23 13.88 -6.91 -12.01
C ALA A 23 12.69 -7.86 -11.76
N ALA A 24 12.90 -9.18 -11.84
CA ALA A 24 11.88 -10.17 -11.50
C ALA A 24 11.50 -10.13 -10.01
N VAL A 25 12.46 -9.92 -9.11
CA VAL A 25 12.19 -9.74 -7.67
C VAL A 25 11.40 -8.45 -7.42
N ALA A 26 11.84 -7.32 -8.00
CA ALA A 26 11.11 -6.05 -7.90
C ALA A 26 9.67 -6.22 -8.40
N ARG A 27 9.50 -6.89 -9.54
CA ARG A 27 8.19 -7.17 -10.10
C ARG A 27 7.30 -8.00 -9.16
N ALA A 28 7.83 -9.06 -8.57
CA ALA A 28 7.08 -9.91 -7.64
C ALA A 28 6.65 -9.15 -6.37
N ILE A 29 7.48 -8.23 -5.88
CA ILE A 29 7.13 -7.36 -4.74
C ILE A 29 5.94 -6.46 -5.11
N GLU A 30 5.97 -5.84 -6.29
CA GLU A 30 4.88 -4.96 -6.74
C GLU A 30 3.57 -5.72 -6.97
N ASP A 31 3.63 -6.92 -7.56
CA ASP A 31 2.47 -7.79 -7.75
C ASP A 31 1.76 -8.13 -6.43
N GLU A 32 2.51 -8.20 -5.35
CA GLU A 32 2.02 -8.47 -4.00
C GLU A 32 1.67 -7.21 -3.19
N GLY A 33 2.15 -6.04 -3.63
CA GLY A 33 2.06 -4.76 -2.93
C GLY A 33 0.86 -3.91 -3.32
N ILE A 34 0.37 -4.04 -4.57
CA ILE A 34 -0.82 -3.30 -5.04
C ILE A 34 -2.04 -3.70 -4.22
N VAL A 35 -2.76 -2.69 -3.73
CA VAL A 35 -3.98 -2.87 -2.93
C VAL A 35 -5.20 -2.46 -3.74
N LEU A 36 -6.11 -3.40 -3.99
CA LEU A 36 -7.41 -3.09 -4.58
C LEU A 36 -8.33 -2.52 -3.50
N LEU A 37 -8.66 -1.23 -3.60
CA LEU A 37 -9.48 -0.53 -2.61
C LEU A 37 -10.97 -0.60 -2.92
N ARG A 38 -11.33 -0.58 -4.21
CA ARG A 38 -12.71 -0.64 -4.66
C ARG A 38 -12.81 -1.43 -5.96
N ASN A 39 -13.87 -2.24 -6.11
CA ASN A 39 -14.18 -2.96 -7.35
C ASN A 39 -15.69 -3.19 -7.51
N ARG A 40 -16.42 -2.14 -7.92
CA ARG A 40 -17.88 -2.16 -8.08
C ARG A 40 -18.27 -2.98 -9.31
N GLY A 41 -19.20 -3.91 -9.12
CA GLY A 41 -19.72 -4.75 -10.21
C GLY A 41 -18.66 -5.68 -10.82
N ALA A 42 -17.57 -5.96 -10.08
CA ALA A 42 -16.42 -6.71 -10.58
C ALA A 42 -15.87 -6.15 -11.92
N LEU A 43 -15.75 -4.82 -12.01
CA LEU A 43 -15.15 -4.13 -13.16
C LEU A 43 -13.73 -4.62 -13.45
N LEU A 44 -12.95 -4.86 -12.40
CA LEU A 44 -11.63 -5.49 -12.50
C LEU A 44 -11.71 -7.00 -12.18
N PRO A 45 -10.92 -7.83 -12.87
CA PRO A 45 -9.99 -7.46 -13.94
C PRO A 45 -10.71 -7.09 -15.25
N LEU A 46 -10.10 -6.23 -16.05
CA LEU A 46 -10.58 -5.83 -17.36
C LEU A 46 -10.62 -7.02 -18.32
N SER A 47 -11.66 -7.08 -19.15
CA SER A 47 -11.70 -8.02 -20.27
C SER A 47 -10.62 -7.66 -21.30
N LYS A 48 -10.06 -8.69 -21.94
CA LYS A 48 -9.17 -8.49 -23.11
C LYS A 48 -9.92 -7.97 -24.34
N ASP A 49 -11.26 -8.03 -24.31
CA ASP A 49 -12.14 -7.58 -25.39
C ASP A 49 -12.58 -6.11 -25.23
N VAL A 50 -12.01 -5.36 -24.29
CA VAL A 50 -12.28 -3.92 -24.18
C VAL A 50 -11.82 -3.24 -25.48
N ALA A 51 -12.76 -2.62 -26.20
CA ALA A 51 -12.49 -2.07 -27.53
C ALA A 51 -11.82 -0.70 -27.48
N SER A 52 -12.02 0.06 -26.39
CA SER A 52 -11.43 1.39 -26.22
C SER A 52 -11.13 1.72 -24.76
N ILE A 53 -9.90 2.17 -24.51
CA ILE A 53 -9.44 2.65 -23.21
C ILE A 53 -8.97 4.10 -23.37
N VAL A 54 -9.41 5.00 -22.49
CA VAL A 54 -8.72 6.28 -22.32
C VAL A 54 -7.86 6.23 -21.06
N VAL A 55 -6.61 6.66 -21.18
CA VAL A 55 -5.68 6.83 -20.06
C VAL A 55 -5.48 8.32 -19.81
N ILE A 56 -5.68 8.73 -18.55
CA ILE A 56 -5.76 10.12 -18.10
C ILE A 56 -4.78 10.32 -16.94
N GLY A 57 -4.05 11.44 -16.87
CA GLY A 57 -3.13 11.73 -15.75
C GLY A 57 -1.66 11.41 -16.03
N ALA A 58 -1.29 11.31 -17.30
CA ALA A 58 0.04 10.98 -17.82
C ALA A 58 1.12 12.08 -17.68
N MET A 59 1.01 13.02 -16.73
CA MET A 59 2.03 14.08 -16.61
C MET A 59 3.31 13.56 -15.95
N PRO A 60 4.52 13.77 -16.50
CA PRO A 60 5.75 13.62 -15.74
C PRO A 60 5.76 14.62 -14.58
N MET A 61 5.70 14.13 -13.34
CA MET A 61 6.01 14.95 -12.16
C MET A 61 7.52 14.84 -11.92
N PRO A 62 8.31 15.93 -12.07
CA PRO A 62 9.72 15.90 -11.74
C PRO A 62 9.90 15.44 -10.30
N GLY A 63 10.75 14.45 -10.05
CA GLY A 63 10.98 13.89 -8.72
C GLY A 63 10.23 12.60 -8.37
N CYS A 64 9.19 12.20 -9.11
CA CYS A 64 8.40 11.01 -8.76
C CYS A 64 9.07 9.74 -9.29
N CYS A 65 9.40 8.79 -8.40
CA CYS A 65 9.79 7.42 -8.77
C CYS A 65 8.60 6.70 -9.40
N ARG A 66 8.36 6.93 -10.69
CA ARG A 66 7.34 6.22 -11.47
C ARG A 66 7.92 4.93 -11.99
N GLY A 67 7.07 3.91 -12.08
CA GLY A 67 7.49 2.67 -12.72
C GLY A 67 7.59 2.75 -14.22
N ARG A 68 8.70 2.22 -14.74
CA ARG A 68 9.00 2.04 -16.16
C ARG A 68 8.29 0.77 -16.66
N ILE A 69 7.73 0.82 -17.88
CA ILE A 69 7.21 -0.34 -18.60
C ILE A 69 8.09 -0.55 -19.83
N ASP A 70 9.16 -1.32 -19.71
CA ASP A 70 10.00 -1.66 -20.86
C ASP A 70 9.90 -3.16 -21.19
N ALA A 71 9.40 -3.44 -22.39
CA ALA A 71 9.60 -4.69 -23.12
C ALA A 71 10.44 -4.40 -24.37
N GLY A 72 11.77 -4.49 -24.27
CA GLY A 72 12.68 -4.29 -25.41
C GLY A 72 14.10 -4.81 -25.14
N PRO A 73 14.77 -5.46 -26.11
CA PRO A 73 16.05 -6.13 -25.90
C PRO A 73 17.21 -5.19 -26.24
N ALA A 74 17.80 -4.49 -25.27
CA ALA A 74 19.17 -3.99 -25.38
C ALA A 74 19.67 -3.50 -24.02
N GLY A 75 20.81 -4.04 -23.59
CA GLY A 75 21.52 -3.59 -22.41
C GLY A 75 21.87 -2.11 -22.49
N GLY A 76 21.36 -1.37 -21.52
CA GLY A 76 21.76 -0.02 -21.16
C GLY A 76 21.50 0.13 -19.67
N TRP A 77 22.48 0.63 -18.94
CA TRP A 77 22.50 0.80 -17.48
C TRP A 77 21.12 1.03 -16.88
N ALA A 78 20.66 0.11 -16.03
CA ALA A 78 19.55 0.37 -15.14
C ALA A 78 20.01 1.48 -14.19
N ASP A 79 19.72 2.72 -14.54
CA ASP A 79 19.95 3.87 -13.66
C ASP A 79 18.91 3.81 -12.54
N VAL A 80 19.16 2.91 -11.58
CA VAL A 80 18.54 2.98 -10.25
C VAL A 80 19.31 4.04 -9.48
N SER A 81 19.10 5.29 -9.86
CA SER A 81 19.46 6.43 -9.01
C SER A 81 18.42 6.48 -7.89
N LEU A 82 18.79 6.02 -6.69
CA LEU A 82 18.08 6.38 -5.46
C LEU A 82 18.36 7.86 -5.20
N PRO A 83 17.41 8.79 -5.36
CA PRO A 83 17.70 10.20 -5.18
C PRO A 83 17.82 10.53 -3.68
N MET A 84 19.03 10.36 -3.14
CA MET A 84 19.49 11.06 -1.95
C MET A 84 20.22 12.33 -2.41
N GLY A 85 19.51 13.42 -2.72
CA GLY A 85 20.21 14.67 -3.05
C GLY A 85 19.39 15.79 -3.71
N VAL A 86 19.31 16.92 -2.99
CA VAL A 86 18.75 18.20 -3.43
C VAL A 86 19.79 18.97 -4.26
N ARG A 87 19.98 18.63 -5.54
CA ARG A 87 20.42 19.50 -6.67
C ARG A 87 21.14 18.69 -7.75
N GLY A 88 20.55 18.67 -8.94
CA GLY A 88 21.12 18.19 -10.19
C GLY A 88 19.97 17.95 -11.17
N PRO A 89 20.16 18.07 -12.50
CA PRO A 89 19.14 17.65 -13.44
C PRO A 89 18.90 16.16 -13.21
N SER A 90 17.83 15.86 -12.49
CA SER A 90 17.47 14.50 -12.15
C SER A 90 17.09 13.76 -13.44
N PRO A 91 17.38 12.47 -13.59
CA PRO A 91 16.84 11.65 -14.69
C PRO A 91 15.30 11.44 -14.55
N ILE A 92 14.60 12.29 -13.80
CA ILE A 92 13.18 12.22 -13.45
C ILE A 92 12.31 13.04 -14.42
N GLN A 93 12.87 13.47 -15.54
CA GLN A 93 12.09 13.68 -16.76
C GLN A 93 12.07 12.36 -17.54
N GLN A 94 11.36 11.36 -17.02
CA GLN A 94 11.02 10.22 -17.87
C GLN A 94 9.80 10.63 -18.70
N PRO A 95 9.85 10.51 -20.04
CA PRO A 95 8.64 10.54 -20.84
C PRO A 95 7.64 9.51 -20.30
N ASP A 96 6.36 9.65 -20.67
CA ASP A 96 5.33 8.67 -20.35
C ASP A 96 5.61 7.35 -21.11
N ASP A 97 6.65 6.62 -20.68
CA ASP A 97 7.17 5.37 -21.25
C ASP A 97 6.29 4.18 -20.81
N ARG A 98 4.99 4.40 -20.57
CA ARG A 98 4.04 3.32 -20.32
C ARG A 98 3.74 2.64 -21.64
N ALA A 99 3.96 1.33 -21.73
CA ALA A 99 3.53 0.58 -22.89
C ALA A 99 2.01 0.73 -23.08
N THR A 100 1.58 0.72 -24.33
CA THR A 100 0.17 0.69 -24.70
C THR A 100 -0.52 -0.49 -24.01
N LEU A 101 -1.54 -0.20 -23.19
CA LEU A 101 -2.33 -1.16 -22.44
C LEU A 101 -3.25 -1.97 -23.35
N ALA A 102 -3.82 -1.34 -24.37
CA ALA A 102 -4.71 -1.99 -25.33
C ALA A 102 -4.71 -1.31 -26.72
N PRO A 103 -5.03 -2.04 -27.80
CA PRO A 103 -5.33 -1.42 -29.09
C PRO A 103 -6.44 -0.37 -28.97
N GLY A 104 -6.28 0.78 -29.63
CA GLY A 104 -7.26 1.87 -29.55
C GLY A 104 -7.18 2.72 -28.27
N GLU A 105 -6.11 2.58 -27.48
CA GLU A 105 -5.84 3.44 -26.35
C GLU A 105 -5.64 4.91 -26.77
N VAL A 106 -6.30 5.82 -26.06
CA VAL A 106 -6.08 7.27 -26.17
C VAL A 106 -5.47 7.78 -24.87
N ARG A 107 -4.39 8.55 -24.95
CA ARG A 107 -3.75 9.19 -23.80
C ARG A 107 -4.02 10.68 -23.78
N ILE A 108 -4.39 11.18 -22.61
CA ILE A 108 -4.54 12.61 -22.35
C ILE A 108 -3.95 12.97 -20.99
N ASP A 109 -3.49 14.21 -20.86
CA ASP A 109 -2.80 14.65 -19.65
C ASP A 109 -3.70 14.76 -18.42
N GLY A 110 -5.00 15.04 -18.60
CA GLY A 110 -5.95 15.26 -17.51
C GLY A 110 -5.86 16.64 -16.85
N ARG A 111 -5.10 17.60 -17.42
CA ARG A 111 -4.99 18.99 -16.90
C ARG A 111 -6.32 19.73 -16.96
N TYR A 112 -7.15 19.43 -17.97
CA TYR A 112 -8.45 20.04 -18.15
C TYR A 112 -9.57 19.02 -17.90
N PRO A 113 -10.32 19.11 -16.78
CA PRO A 113 -11.37 18.15 -16.43
C PRO A 113 -12.43 17.96 -17.53
N ALA A 114 -12.76 19.02 -18.27
CA ALA A 114 -13.76 18.97 -19.35
C ALA A 114 -13.28 18.13 -20.55
N GLU A 115 -12.01 18.27 -20.93
CA GLU A 115 -11.39 17.46 -21.98
C GLU A 115 -11.30 16.00 -21.54
N ALA A 116 -10.89 15.78 -20.28
CA ALA A 116 -10.82 14.45 -19.69
C ALA A 116 -12.16 13.72 -19.67
N ALA A 117 -13.21 14.43 -19.26
CA ALA A 117 -14.58 13.92 -19.28
C ALA A 117 -15.08 13.64 -20.72
N ALA A 118 -14.73 14.49 -21.69
CA ALA A 118 -15.13 14.31 -23.08
C ALA A 118 -14.47 13.08 -23.72
N ALA A 119 -13.20 12.82 -23.42
CA ALA A 119 -12.49 11.62 -23.87
C ALA A 119 -13.03 10.36 -23.17
N ALA A 120 -13.24 10.42 -21.85
CA ALA A 120 -13.81 9.33 -21.07
C ALA A 120 -15.19 8.88 -21.55
N ARG A 121 -16.02 9.81 -22.02
CA ARG A 121 -17.35 9.51 -22.58
C ARG A 121 -17.29 8.68 -23.87
N ARG A 122 -16.18 8.76 -24.62
CA ARG A 122 -16.00 8.09 -25.91
C ARG A 122 -15.32 6.73 -25.79
N ALA A 123 -14.80 6.38 -24.62
CA ALA A 123 -14.14 5.12 -24.35
C ALA A 123 -15.03 4.17 -23.55
N ASP A 124 -14.81 2.87 -23.70
CA ASP A 124 -15.49 1.85 -22.90
C ASP A 124 -15.05 1.90 -21.44
N VAL A 125 -13.76 2.21 -21.21
CA VAL A 125 -13.14 2.30 -19.88
C VAL A 125 -12.26 3.55 -19.82
N ALA A 126 -12.32 4.24 -18.68
CA ALA A 126 -11.41 5.33 -18.37
C ALA A 126 -10.48 4.94 -17.22
N ILE A 127 -9.17 5.08 -17.41
CA ILE A 127 -8.16 4.83 -16.38
C ILE A 127 -7.52 6.18 -16.04
N VAL A 128 -7.72 6.64 -14.81
CA VAL A 128 -7.11 7.87 -14.31
C VAL A 128 -5.96 7.51 -13.38
N PHE A 129 -4.75 7.90 -13.76
CA PHE A 129 -3.60 7.86 -12.88
C PHE A 129 -3.54 9.15 -12.07
N ALA A 130 -3.62 8.99 -10.76
CA ALA A 130 -3.53 10.09 -9.82
C ALA A 130 -2.26 9.94 -8.99
N THR A 131 -1.46 11.00 -8.95
CA THR A 131 -0.11 10.95 -8.36
C THR A 131 0.06 12.03 -7.31
N GLN A 132 0.78 11.72 -6.24
CA GLN A 132 1.22 12.71 -5.25
C GLN A 132 2.73 12.56 -5.11
N TRP A 133 3.47 13.63 -5.37
CA TRP A 133 4.91 13.61 -5.18
C TRP A 133 5.26 13.97 -3.73
N MET A 134 6.21 13.25 -3.14
CA MET A 134 6.72 13.47 -1.79
C MET A 134 8.25 13.41 -1.80
N THR A 135 8.91 14.15 -0.90
CA THR A 135 10.36 14.19 -0.77
C THR A 135 10.78 14.37 0.69
N GLU A 136 11.99 13.94 1.02
CA GLU A 136 12.60 14.27 2.30
C GLU A 136 12.72 15.80 2.47
N GLY A 137 12.43 16.29 3.67
CA GLY A 137 12.50 17.71 4.02
C GLY A 137 11.27 18.54 3.60
N ALA A 138 10.22 17.92 3.06
CA ALA A 138 8.95 18.57 2.77
C ALA A 138 7.76 17.66 3.05
N ASP A 139 6.85 18.12 3.92
CA ASP A 139 5.57 17.47 4.15
C ASP A 139 4.54 17.93 3.10
N VAL A 140 3.64 17.03 2.70
CA VAL A 140 2.48 17.42 1.89
C VAL A 140 1.57 18.37 2.68
N PRO A 141 0.93 19.36 2.03
CA PRO A 141 0.13 20.36 2.74
C PRO A 141 -1.12 19.77 3.39
N ASP A 142 -1.73 18.78 2.76
CA ASP A 142 -2.92 18.09 3.22
C ASP A 142 -3.05 16.72 2.52
N LEU A 143 -4.18 16.04 2.76
CA LEU A 143 -4.48 14.73 2.19
C LEU A 143 -5.19 14.81 0.82
N SER A 144 -5.33 15.98 0.20
CA SER A 144 -5.92 16.10 -1.14
C SER A 144 -4.91 15.70 -2.23
N LEU A 145 -5.42 15.33 -3.41
CA LEU A 145 -4.56 15.09 -4.55
C LEU A 145 -4.11 16.43 -5.16
N PRO A 146 -2.80 16.64 -5.41
CA PRO A 146 -2.30 17.91 -5.88
C PRO A 146 -2.77 18.24 -7.30
N GLY A 147 -2.67 19.50 -7.72
CA GLY A 147 -2.89 19.90 -9.12
C GLY A 147 -4.34 19.75 -9.59
N GLY A 148 -5.32 19.72 -8.68
CA GLY A 148 -6.74 19.62 -9.03
C GLY A 148 -7.17 18.25 -9.54
N GLN A 149 -6.37 17.20 -9.32
CA GLN A 149 -6.65 15.84 -9.77
C GLN A 149 -7.99 15.31 -9.24
N ASP A 150 -8.40 15.68 -8.03
CA ASP A 150 -9.73 15.33 -7.48
C ASP A 150 -10.88 15.81 -8.39
N ALA A 151 -10.76 17.02 -8.95
CA ALA A 151 -11.77 17.57 -9.86
C ALA A 151 -11.75 16.84 -11.21
N THR A 152 -10.57 16.49 -11.73
CA THR A 152 -10.43 15.68 -12.95
C THR A 152 -11.05 14.30 -12.76
N ILE A 153 -10.74 13.59 -11.67
CA ILE A 153 -11.31 12.27 -11.37
C ILE A 153 -12.83 12.38 -11.25
N ALA A 154 -13.34 13.37 -10.53
CA ALA A 154 -14.77 13.58 -10.36
C ALA A 154 -15.49 13.81 -11.71
N ALA A 155 -14.89 14.60 -12.61
CA ALA A 155 -15.44 14.87 -13.94
C ALA A 155 -15.43 13.62 -14.84
N VAL A 156 -14.34 12.86 -14.82
CA VAL A 156 -14.19 11.61 -15.57
C VAL A 156 -15.17 10.55 -15.08
N ALA A 157 -15.23 10.33 -13.76
CA ALA A 157 -16.14 9.37 -13.15
C ALA A 157 -17.62 9.71 -13.38
N ALA A 158 -17.96 11.00 -13.46
CA ALA A 158 -19.30 11.43 -13.83
C ALA A 158 -19.63 11.19 -15.32
N ALA A 159 -18.63 11.25 -16.20
CA ALA A 159 -18.80 11.02 -17.64
C ALA A 159 -18.77 9.54 -18.03
N ASN A 160 -18.04 8.71 -17.27
CA ASN A 160 -17.93 7.27 -17.51
C ASN A 160 -17.93 6.49 -16.17
N PRO A 161 -18.99 5.72 -15.85
CA PRO A 161 -19.06 4.96 -14.60
C PRO A 161 -18.05 3.79 -14.53
N LYS A 162 -17.48 3.36 -15.68
CA LYS A 162 -16.36 2.41 -15.74
C LYS A 162 -15.01 3.12 -15.59
N THR A 163 -14.95 4.07 -14.66
CA THR A 163 -13.71 4.76 -14.31
C THR A 163 -12.93 3.95 -13.28
N ILE A 164 -11.68 3.67 -13.60
CA ILE A 164 -10.68 3.06 -12.73
C ILE A 164 -9.70 4.16 -12.32
N VAL A 165 -9.44 4.31 -11.03
CA VAL A 165 -8.40 5.22 -10.54
C VAL A 165 -7.21 4.40 -10.06
N VAL A 166 -6.02 4.73 -10.53
CA VAL A 166 -4.75 4.15 -10.06
C VAL A 166 -4.02 5.25 -9.28
N LEU A 167 -3.87 5.04 -7.99
CA LEU A 167 -3.17 5.94 -7.09
C LEU A 167 -1.69 5.56 -7.03
N GLU A 168 -0.81 6.50 -7.36
CA GLU A 168 0.62 6.40 -7.12
C GLU A 168 0.99 7.45 -6.07
N THR A 169 0.77 7.10 -4.80
CA THR A 169 0.89 8.01 -3.66
C THR A 169 1.76 7.41 -2.56
N GLY A 170 2.42 8.24 -1.76
CA GLY A 170 3.29 7.76 -0.67
C GLY A 170 2.54 7.44 0.64
N GLY A 171 1.25 7.76 0.69
CA GLY A 171 0.44 7.66 1.90
C GLY A 171 -1.04 7.89 1.58
N PRO A 172 -1.91 7.92 2.60
CA PRO A 172 -3.34 8.07 2.38
C PRO A 172 -3.68 9.41 1.74
N VAL A 173 -4.63 9.38 0.81
CA VAL A 173 -5.29 10.57 0.24
C VAL A 173 -6.80 10.49 0.48
N LEU A 174 -7.47 11.65 0.56
CA LEU A 174 -8.92 11.72 0.57
C LEU A 174 -9.46 11.39 -0.82
N MET A 175 -10.63 10.76 -0.87
CA MET A 175 -11.26 10.33 -2.13
C MET A 175 -12.72 10.80 -2.21
N PRO A 176 -12.99 12.12 -2.31
CA PRO A 176 -14.36 12.63 -2.37
C PRO A 176 -15.16 12.13 -3.59
N TRP A 177 -14.48 11.57 -4.58
CA TRP A 177 -15.02 10.99 -5.81
C TRP A 177 -15.24 9.47 -5.75
N LEU A 178 -14.86 8.78 -4.66
CA LEU A 178 -14.83 7.31 -4.55
C LEU A 178 -16.13 6.62 -4.97
N ASP A 179 -17.28 7.17 -4.57
CA ASP A 179 -18.57 6.55 -4.85
C ASP A 179 -18.94 6.53 -6.33
N LYS A 180 -18.35 7.43 -7.12
CA LYS A 180 -18.58 7.56 -8.56
C LYS A 180 -17.65 6.68 -9.39
N THR A 181 -16.60 6.11 -8.81
CA THR A 181 -15.65 5.26 -9.54
C THR A 181 -16.07 3.78 -9.51
N GLY A 182 -15.70 3.08 -10.58
CA GLY A 182 -15.90 1.64 -10.71
C GLY A 182 -14.85 0.88 -9.91
N ALA A 183 -13.57 1.23 -10.05
CA ALA A 183 -12.50 0.62 -9.27
C ALA A 183 -11.43 1.62 -8.83
N VAL A 184 -10.72 1.27 -7.76
CA VAL A 184 -9.58 2.05 -7.25
C VAL A 184 -8.47 1.09 -6.85
N LEU A 185 -7.27 1.30 -7.40
CA LEU A 185 -6.03 0.62 -7.05
C LEU A 185 -5.11 1.61 -6.33
N GLU A 186 -4.58 1.22 -5.17
CA GLU A 186 -3.41 1.87 -4.58
C GLU A 186 -2.16 1.10 -5.04
N ALA A 187 -1.38 1.74 -5.91
CA ALA A 187 -0.17 1.19 -6.49
C ALA A 187 1.11 1.73 -5.84
N TRP A 188 1.00 2.67 -4.89
CA TRP A 188 2.13 3.29 -4.19
C TRP A 188 3.17 3.85 -5.18
N TYR A 189 4.45 3.83 -4.82
CA TYR A 189 5.56 4.11 -5.73
C TYR A 189 6.20 2.82 -6.20
N GLY A 190 5.67 2.22 -7.26
CA GLY A 190 6.03 0.85 -7.65
C GLY A 190 7.43 0.64 -8.26
N GLY A 191 8.32 1.63 -8.18
CA GLY A 191 9.71 1.53 -8.65
C GLY A 191 9.82 1.05 -10.11
N ALA A 192 10.98 0.53 -10.54
CA ALA A 192 11.25 0.21 -11.95
C ALA A 192 10.30 -0.80 -12.62
N LYS A 193 9.45 -1.51 -11.87
CA LYS A 193 8.51 -2.53 -12.37
C LYS A 193 7.03 -2.28 -12.05
N GLY A 194 6.71 -1.12 -11.47
CA GLY A 194 5.36 -0.77 -11.07
C GLY A 194 4.39 -0.71 -12.24
N GLY A 195 4.80 -0.17 -13.40
CA GLY A 195 3.92 -0.10 -14.56
C GLY A 195 3.55 -1.48 -15.11
N ASP A 196 4.52 -2.41 -15.16
CA ASP A 196 4.24 -3.79 -15.57
C ASP A 196 3.24 -4.44 -14.58
N ALA A 197 3.43 -4.22 -13.26
CA ALA A 197 2.59 -4.78 -12.20
C ALA A 197 1.17 -4.23 -12.20
N ILE A 198 1.02 -2.92 -12.42
CA ILE A 198 -0.27 -2.25 -12.59
C ILE A 198 -1.00 -2.86 -13.80
N ALA A 199 -0.34 -2.98 -14.96
CA ALA A 199 -0.96 -3.55 -16.15
C ALA A 199 -1.46 -4.99 -15.90
N ALA A 200 -0.62 -5.85 -15.36
CA ALA A 200 -0.99 -7.23 -15.05
C ALA A 200 -2.13 -7.33 -14.02
N THR A 201 -2.17 -6.42 -13.04
CA THR A 201 -3.27 -6.34 -12.09
C THR A 201 -4.56 -5.89 -12.78
N LEU A 202 -4.51 -4.86 -13.63
CA LEU A 202 -5.67 -4.36 -14.37
C LEU A 202 -6.30 -5.44 -15.25
N PHE A 203 -5.51 -6.26 -15.94
CA PHE A 203 -6.00 -7.33 -16.82
C PHE A 203 -6.11 -8.71 -16.14
N GLY A 204 -5.79 -8.80 -14.85
CA GLY A 204 -5.99 -10.01 -14.05
C GLY A 204 -5.03 -11.15 -14.34
N ASP A 205 -3.87 -10.84 -14.91
CA ASP A 205 -2.72 -11.76 -14.93
C ASP A 205 -2.19 -11.96 -13.50
N VAL A 206 -2.38 -10.94 -12.64
CA VAL A 206 -2.12 -10.99 -11.19
C VAL A 206 -3.40 -10.73 -10.42
N ASN A 207 -3.63 -11.52 -9.38
CA ASN A 207 -4.70 -11.30 -8.40
C ASN A 207 -4.16 -10.39 -7.28
N PRO A 208 -4.67 -9.15 -7.10
CA PRO A 208 -4.14 -8.24 -6.11
C PRO A 208 -4.30 -8.84 -4.72
N SER A 209 -3.23 -8.76 -3.94
CA SER A 209 -3.15 -9.38 -2.61
C SER A 209 -2.52 -8.47 -1.56
N GLY A 210 -2.25 -7.20 -1.91
CA GLY A 210 -1.78 -6.20 -0.98
C GLY A 210 -2.83 -5.89 0.09
N ARG A 211 -2.36 -5.55 1.28
CA ARG A 211 -3.17 -5.07 2.41
C ARG A 211 -2.62 -3.73 2.87
N LEU A 212 -3.50 -2.79 3.19
CA LEU A 212 -3.13 -1.44 3.62
C LEU A 212 -2.26 -1.49 4.89
N PRO A 213 -1.02 -0.98 4.85
CA PRO A 213 -0.18 -0.88 6.05
C PRO A 213 -0.51 0.35 6.91
N VAL A 214 -1.37 1.25 6.40
CA VAL A 214 -1.79 2.50 7.03
C VAL A 214 -3.30 2.68 6.88
N THR A 215 -3.92 3.43 7.80
CA THR A 215 -5.37 3.72 7.74
C THR A 215 -5.62 4.91 6.81
N PHE A 216 -6.62 4.80 5.94
CA PHE A 216 -7.09 5.91 5.10
C PHE A 216 -8.29 6.55 5.80
N PRO A 217 -8.18 7.81 6.26
CA PRO A 217 -9.29 8.50 6.91
C PRO A 217 -10.39 8.84 5.90
N ALA A 218 -11.64 8.89 6.37
CA ALA A 218 -12.77 9.46 5.62
C ALA A 218 -12.72 10.99 5.58
N SER A 219 -12.15 11.63 6.60
CA SER A 219 -11.85 13.06 6.64
C SER A 219 -10.63 13.34 7.51
N ALA A 220 -9.95 14.46 7.26
CA ALA A 220 -8.82 14.89 8.08
C ALA A 220 -9.18 15.06 9.56
N ASP A 221 -10.45 15.37 9.88
CA ASP A 221 -10.96 15.50 11.25
C ASP A 221 -10.88 14.22 12.08
N GLN A 222 -10.72 13.07 11.43
CA GLN A 222 -10.53 11.80 12.12
C GLN A 222 -9.12 11.62 12.66
N LEU A 223 -8.15 12.43 12.22
CA LEU A 223 -6.76 12.33 12.66
C LEU A 223 -6.56 12.98 14.03
N PRO A 224 -5.53 12.57 14.80
CA PRO A 224 -5.17 13.26 16.04
C PRO A 224 -4.86 14.74 15.85
N ARG A 225 -4.38 15.10 14.65
CA ARG A 225 -4.02 16.45 14.24
C ARG A 225 -4.62 16.72 12.86
N PRO A 226 -5.87 17.19 12.77
CA PRO A 226 -6.51 17.53 11.49
C PRO A 226 -5.78 18.65 10.76
N ALA A 227 -5.15 19.55 11.50
CA ALA A 227 -4.23 20.56 11.00
C ALA A 227 -2.83 20.26 11.52
N LEU A 228 -1.87 20.13 10.61
CA LEU A 228 -0.46 19.92 10.95
C LEU A 228 0.26 21.27 10.95
N PRO A 229 0.86 21.69 12.08
CA PRO A 229 1.76 22.82 12.06
C PRO A 229 2.91 22.47 11.11
N TYR A 230 3.29 23.43 10.26
CA TYR A 230 4.39 23.31 9.28
C TYR A 230 4.12 22.44 8.03
N ALA A 231 2.92 21.86 7.86
CA ALA A 231 2.58 21.15 6.62
C ALA A 231 2.65 22.08 5.39
N GLY A 232 3.17 21.55 4.28
CA GLY A 232 3.38 22.31 3.05
C GLY A 232 4.56 23.29 3.10
N MET A 233 5.32 23.34 4.21
CA MET A 233 6.57 24.08 4.28
C MET A 233 7.74 23.25 3.72
N VAL A 234 8.67 23.91 3.04
CA VAL A 234 9.92 23.29 2.58
C VAL A 234 11.06 23.78 3.48
N ASP A 235 11.63 22.88 4.28
CA ASP A 235 12.79 23.20 5.11
C ASP A 235 14.09 22.90 4.34
N ARG A 236 14.51 23.86 3.52
CA ARG A 236 15.69 23.73 2.64
C ARG A 236 17.00 23.53 3.41
N ASP A 237 17.03 23.96 4.68
CA ASP A 237 18.18 23.84 5.56
C ASP A 237 17.95 22.78 6.64
N PHE A 238 17.00 21.85 6.46
CA PHE A 238 16.64 20.83 7.46
C PHE A 238 17.86 20.15 8.11
N ALA A 239 18.83 19.71 7.31
CA ALA A 239 20.03 19.06 7.83
C ALA A 239 20.91 19.99 8.69
N ALA A 240 21.10 21.25 8.25
CA ALA A 240 21.88 22.24 8.99
C ALA A 240 21.13 22.73 10.25
N GLY A 241 19.81 22.91 10.13
CA GLY A 241 18.92 23.27 11.23
C GLY A 241 18.91 22.20 12.31
N LEU A 242 18.76 20.93 11.94
CA LEU A 242 18.83 19.80 12.88
C LEU A 242 20.19 19.75 13.59
N ALA A 243 21.29 19.92 12.85
CA ALA A 243 22.64 20.00 13.42
C ALA A 243 22.81 21.21 14.37
N ALA A 244 22.10 22.31 14.12
CA ALA A 244 22.08 23.51 14.96
C ALA A 244 21.04 23.44 16.11
N GLY A 245 20.38 22.29 16.31
CA GLY A 245 19.41 22.10 17.39
C GLY A 245 18.01 22.67 17.12
N LYS A 246 17.66 22.98 15.86
CA LYS A 246 16.29 23.33 15.47
C LYS A 246 15.35 22.20 15.88
N SER A 247 14.28 22.54 16.58
CA SER A 247 13.25 21.60 17.01
C SER A 247 11.87 22.06 16.57
N TYR A 248 11.01 21.10 16.29
CA TYR A 248 9.60 21.32 15.98
C TYR A 248 8.78 20.80 17.17
N PRO A 249 8.08 21.68 17.91
CA PRO A 249 7.33 21.27 19.08
C PRO A 249 6.06 20.52 18.64
N ILE A 250 6.15 19.20 18.53
CA ILE A 250 5.02 18.30 18.24
C ILE A 250 4.65 17.56 19.51
N ASP A 251 3.42 17.77 19.99
CA ASP A 251 2.88 17.11 21.19
C ASP A 251 2.35 15.72 20.84
N TYR A 252 3.10 14.66 21.14
CA TYR A 252 2.71 13.26 20.93
C TYR A 252 1.83 12.68 22.03
N ASP A 253 1.54 13.40 23.12
CA ASP A 253 0.67 12.93 24.20
C ASP A 253 -0.80 12.93 23.80
N ILE A 254 -1.17 13.62 22.71
CA ILE A 254 -2.52 13.66 22.14
C ILE A 254 -3.04 12.23 21.84
N GLU A 255 -2.28 11.47 21.05
CA GLU A 255 -2.58 10.08 20.70
C GLU A 255 -1.80 9.06 21.53
N GLY A 256 -0.64 9.44 22.07
CA GLY A 256 0.26 8.55 22.77
C GLY A 256 0.64 7.33 21.91
N ALA A 257 0.56 6.12 22.48
CA ALA A 257 0.85 4.88 21.75
C ALA A 257 -0.27 4.44 20.78
N ASP A 258 -1.43 5.10 20.81
CA ASP A 258 -2.58 4.77 19.97
C ASP A 258 -2.50 5.47 18.62
N VAL A 259 -1.41 5.29 17.87
CA VAL A 259 -1.23 5.85 16.52
C VAL A 259 -1.97 5.01 15.47
N GLY A 260 -2.47 5.64 14.39
CA GLY A 260 -3.10 4.95 13.26
C GLY A 260 -4.38 4.23 13.65
N TYR A 261 -4.59 2.99 13.23
CA TYR A 261 -5.84 2.24 13.52
C TYR A 261 -6.19 2.14 15.00
N ARG A 262 -5.20 2.24 15.90
CA ARG A 262 -5.44 2.28 17.36
C ARG A 262 -6.12 3.56 17.79
N TRP A 263 -5.76 4.71 17.22
CA TRP A 263 -6.45 5.98 17.41
C TRP A 263 -7.92 5.85 17.01
N PHE A 264 -8.16 5.31 15.81
CA PHE A 264 -9.51 5.10 15.28
C PHE A 264 -10.32 4.20 16.20
N ALA A 265 -9.74 3.11 16.69
CA ALA A 265 -10.37 2.24 17.66
C ALA A 265 -10.68 2.96 18.99
N ARG A 266 -9.74 3.75 19.53
CA ARG A 266 -9.94 4.56 20.75
C ARG A 266 -11.04 5.60 20.59
N LYS A 267 -11.15 6.21 19.41
CA LYS A 267 -12.19 7.22 19.09
C LYS A 267 -13.52 6.63 18.63
N GLY A 268 -13.56 5.34 18.30
CA GLY A 268 -14.73 4.73 17.66
C GLY A 268 -15.00 5.30 16.26
N ALA A 269 -13.98 5.82 15.58
CA ALA A 269 -14.11 6.42 14.25
C ALA A 269 -14.07 5.33 13.17
N VAL A 270 -14.90 5.49 12.14
CA VAL A 270 -14.93 4.60 10.97
C VAL A 270 -14.05 5.20 9.87
N PRO A 271 -12.90 4.59 9.53
CA PRO A 271 -12.04 5.07 8.44
C PRO A 271 -12.68 4.82 7.07
N LEU A 272 -12.19 5.49 6.03
CA LEU A 272 -12.56 5.19 4.64
C LEU A 272 -12.08 3.81 4.25
N PHE A 273 -10.79 3.52 4.52
CA PHE A 273 -10.24 2.18 4.44
C PHE A 273 -9.42 1.88 5.71
N PRO A 274 -9.75 0.80 6.43
CA PRO A 274 -9.06 0.47 7.68
C PRO A 274 -7.67 -0.13 7.41
N PHE A 275 -6.80 -0.06 8.42
CA PHE A 275 -5.55 -0.82 8.42
C PHE A 275 -5.81 -2.31 8.13
N GLY A 276 -4.98 -2.91 7.29
CA GLY A 276 -5.08 -4.30 6.86
C GLY A 276 -6.13 -4.55 5.78
N PHE A 277 -6.86 -3.54 5.30
CA PHE A 277 -7.84 -3.69 4.24
C PHE A 277 -7.21 -3.96 2.88
N GLY A 278 -7.92 -4.70 2.04
CA GLY A 278 -7.60 -4.91 0.63
C GLY A 278 -8.63 -5.84 0.00
N LEU A 279 -8.91 -5.69 -1.27
CA LEU A 279 -9.74 -6.62 -2.03
C LEU A 279 -8.85 -7.51 -2.90
N GLY A 280 -9.44 -8.59 -3.39
CA GLY A 280 -8.85 -9.48 -4.39
C GLY A 280 -9.88 -9.84 -5.47
N TYR A 281 -9.42 -10.55 -6.50
CA TYR A 281 -10.28 -11.13 -7.55
C TYR A 281 -10.84 -12.51 -7.19
N THR A 282 -10.58 -12.98 -5.96
CA THR A 282 -11.16 -14.20 -5.41
C THR A 282 -11.63 -13.98 -3.97
N THR A 283 -12.38 -14.91 -3.43
CA THR A 283 -12.94 -14.85 -2.07
C THR A 283 -12.39 -15.96 -1.20
N PHE A 284 -12.30 -15.69 0.10
CA PHE A 284 -11.79 -16.65 1.08
C PHE A 284 -12.71 -16.77 2.29
N ASP A 285 -12.94 -18.02 2.67
CA ASP A 285 -13.61 -18.39 3.92
C ASP A 285 -12.56 -18.77 4.96
N HIS A 286 -12.76 -18.27 6.18
CA HIS A 286 -11.88 -18.53 7.30
C HIS A 286 -12.57 -19.47 8.28
N GLY A 287 -11.91 -20.59 8.61
CA GLY A 287 -12.36 -21.51 9.65
C GLY A 287 -12.18 -20.94 11.05
N ALA A 288 -12.52 -21.75 12.05
CA ALA A 288 -12.30 -21.40 13.45
C ALA A 288 -10.80 -21.19 13.74
N VAL A 289 -10.49 -20.12 14.47
CA VAL A 289 -9.13 -19.80 14.90
C VAL A 289 -8.84 -20.59 16.17
N THR A 290 -7.68 -21.24 16.20
CA THR A 290 -7.14 -21.83 17.43
C THR A 290 -5.91 -21.07 17.85
N VAL A 291 -5.86 -20.61 19.10
CA VAL A 291 -4.69 -19.91 19.66
C VAL A 291 -4.01 -20.82 20.67
N THR A 292 -2.71 -21.03 20.50
CA THR A 292 -1.86 -21.77 21.43
C THR A 292 -1.02 -20.78 22.24
N GLY A 293 -1.07 -20.92 23.56
CA GLY A 293 -0.23 -20.16 24.49
C GLY A 293 1.19 -20.74 24.59
N GLY A 294 1.91 -20.35 25.66
CA GLY A 294 3.25 -20.85 25.98
C GLY A 294 4.37 -19.86 25.68
N ALA A 295 5.61 -20.35 25.57
CA ALA A 295 6.78 -19.50 25.39
C ALA A 295 6.79 -18.75 24.04
N ARG A 296 6.25 -19.39 23.00
CA ARG A 296 6.09 -18.88 21.63
C ARG A 296 4.62 -19.01 21.21
N PRO A 297 3.75 -18.09 21.64
CA PRO A 297 2.34 -18.17 21.31
C PRO A 297 2.12 -18.07 19.81
N SER A 298 1.09 -18.76 19.30
CA SER A 298 0.75 -18.74 17.88
C SER A 298 -0.74 -18.97 17.68
N ALA A 299 -1.25 -18.58 16.52
CA ALA A 299 -2.59 -18.93 16.08
C ALA A 299 -2.56 -19.79 14.82
N ARG A 300 -3.59 -20.61 14.64
CA ARG A 300 -3.80 -21.41 13.45
C ARG A 300 -5.20 -21.20 12.92
N VAL A 301 -5.32 -21.06 11.60
CA VAL A 301 -6.60 -20.97 10.90
C VAL A 301 -6.51 -21.70 9.56
N THR A 302 -7.57 -22.43 9.22
CA THR A 302 -7.74 -22.98 7.86
C THR A 302 -8.45 -21.96 6.99
N ILE A 303 -7.88 -21.69 5.82
CA ILE A 303 -8.37 -20.71 4.86
C ILE A 303 -8.73 -21.46 3.59
N ARG A 304 -9.97 -21.31 3.13
CA ARG A 304 -10.47 -21.93 1.91
C ARG A 304 -10.70 -20.87 0.85
N ASN A 305 -10.17 -21.10 -0.35
CA ASN A 305 -10.50 -20.28 -1.50
C ASN A 305 -11.86 -20.70 -2.06
N THR A 306 -12.82 -19.79 -2.02
CA THR A 306 -14.20 -20.01 -2.46
C THR A 306 -14.53 -19.35 -3.80
N GLY A 307 -13.58 -18.60 -4.36
CA GLY A 307 -13.75 -18.02 -5.69
C GLY A 307 -13.18 -18.90 -6.81
N MET A 308 -13.15 -18.33 -8.01
CA MET A 308 -12.78 -19.05 -9.25
C MET A 308 -11.32 -18.85 -9.65
N ARG A 309 -10.54 -18.10 -8.87
CA ARG A 309 -9.13 -17.76 -9.17
C ARG A 309 -8.27 -18.14 -7.98
N ALA A 310 -7.05 -18.63 -8.26
CA ALA A 310 -6.03 -18.72 -7.24
C ALA A 310 -5.71 -17.33 -6.70
N GLY A 311 -5.29 -17.25 -5.44
CA GLY A 311 -4.94 -15.98 -4.82
C GLY A 311 -4.22 -16.15 -3.50
N SER A 312 -3.68 -15.05 -3.00
CA SER A 312 -3.03 -15.00 -1.70
C SER A 312 -3.92 -14.33 -0.68
N GLU A 313 -4.04 -14.91 0.51
CA GLU A 313 -4.78 -14.38 1.64
C GLU A 313 -3.81 -14.01 2.78
N VAL A 314 -4.05 -12.88 3.43
CA VAL A 314 -3.27 -12.38 4.58
C VAL A 314 -4.14 -12.52 5.82
N ALA A 315 -3.89 -13.59 6.58
CA ALA A 315 -4.55 -13.85 7.84
C ALA A 315 -3.99 -12.92 8.93
N GLN A 316 -4.80 -11.99 9.43
CA GLN A 316 -4.38 -11.00 10.42
C GLN A 316 -4.99 -11.33 11.78
N LEU A 317 -4.16 -11.60 12.78
CA LEU A 317 -4.62 -11.85 14.15
C LEU A 317 -4.49 -10.58 14.98
N TYR A 318 -5.59 -10.13 15.54
CA TYR A 318 -5.65 -8.96 16.42
C TYR A 318 -5.81 -9.41 17.87
N LEU A 319 -5.01 -8.85 18.76
CA LEU A 319 -5.33 -8.75 20.18
C LEU A 319 -6.46 -7.74 20.32
N VAL A 320 -7.54 -8.11 21.02
CA VAL A 320 -8.74 -7.28 21.23
C VAL A 320 -9.03 -6.99 22.70
N SER A 321 -8.48 -7.79 23.61
CA SER A 321 -8.53 -7.55 25.05
C SER A 321 -7.34 -8.16 25.79
N THR A 322 -6.96 -7.51 26.88
CA THR A 322 -5.98 -7.97 27.86
C THR A 322 -6.64 -7.97 29.25
N PRO A 323 -5.94 -8.45 30.31
CA PRO A 323 -6.43 -8.31 31.68
C PRO A 323 -6.67 -6.85 32.11
N ALA A 324 -6.08 -5.87 31.41
CA ALA A 324 -6.29 -4.44 31.67
C ALA A 324 -7.51 -3.85 30.94
N GLY A 325 -8.17 -4.61 30.05
CA GLY A 325 -9.36 -4.19 29.32
C GLY A 325 -9.22 -4.28 27.80
N ARG A 326 -10.06 -3.51 27.10
CA ARG A 326 -10.10 -3.50 25.63
C ARG A 326 -8.80 -2.94 25.06
N THR A 327 -8.17 -3.67 24.15
CA THR A 327 -6.87 -3.32 23.57
C THR A 327 -6.86 -3.79 22.13
N LEU A 328 -6.74 -2.90 21.13
CA LEU A 328 -6.63 -3.31 19.73
C LEU A 328 -5.18 -3.24 19.27
N ARG A 329 -4.57 -4.39 18.98
CA ARG A 329 -3.22 -4.48 18.41
C ARG A 329 -3.18 -5.62 17.39
N LEU A 330 -2.67 -5.40 16.18
CA LEU A 330 -2.24 -6.51 15.33
C LEU A 330 -1.19 -7.29 16.11
N ALA A 331 -1.46 -8.55 16.42
CA ALA A 331 -0.62 -9.45 17.23
C ALA A 331 0.30 -10.31 16.35
N GLY A 332 -0.08 -10.54 15.10
CA GLY A 332 0.69 -11.24 14.09
C GLY A 332 -0.11 -11.36 12.79
N PHE A 333 0.57 -11.72 11.70
CA PHE A 333 -0.07 -12.02 10.43
C PHE A 333 0.71 -13.11 9.68
N ALA A 334 0.04 -13.77 8.73
CA ALA A 334 0.67 -14.70 7.80
C ALA A 334 0.00 -14.58 6.42
N LYS A 335 0.81 -14.55 5.36
CA LYS A 335 0.34 -14.62 3.98
C LYS A 335 0.46 -16.04 3.47
N VAL A 336 -0.59 -16.56 2.86
CA VAL A 336 -0.61 -17.89 2.24
C VAL A 336 -1.18 -17.83 0.84
N VAL A 337 -0.60 -18.57 -0.09
CA VAL A 337 -1.16 -18.81 -1.41
C VAL A 337 -2.17 -19.94 -1.29
N VAL A 338 -3.39 -19.73 -1.77
CA VAL A 338 -4.47 -20.74 -1.73
C VAL A 338 -4.98 -20.98 -3.15
N PRO A 339 -4.73 -22.16 -3.74
CA PRO A 339 -5.26 -22.52 -5.05
C PRO A 339 -6.79 -22.49 -5.10
N THR A 340 -7.37 -22.41 -6.30
CA THR A 340 -8.82 -22.40 -6.51
C THR A 340 -9.48 -23.64 -5.88
N ALA A 341 -10.58 -23.46 -5.14
CA ALA A 341 -11.34 -24.52 -4.47
C ALA A 341 -10.57 -25.33 -3.40
N GLU A 342 -9.32 -24.97 -3.08
CA GLU A 342 -8.50 -25.63 -2.08
C GLU A 342 -8.55 -24.93 -0.72
N ALA A 343 -7.95 -25.57 0.29
CA ALA A 343 -7.79 -25.01 1.62
C ALA A 343 -6.36 -25.19 2.14
N VAL A 344 -5.81 -24.14 2.74
CA VAL A 344 -4.47 -24.11 3.32
C VAL A 344 -4.57 -23.70 4.79
N THR A 345 -3.70 -24.24 5.63
CA THR A 345 -3.62 -23.86 7.04
C THR A 345 -2.53 -22.80 7.25
N ALA A 346 -2.92 -21.61 7.67
CA ALA A 346 -1.99 -20.56 8.08
C ALA A 346 -1.60 -20.73 9.55
N THR A 347 -0.31 -20.55 9.85
CA THR A 347 0.21 -20.45 11.22
C THR A 347 0.75 -19.04 11.43
N ILE A 348 0.19 -18.34 12.41
CA ILE A 348 0.46 -16.93 12.69
C ILE A 348 1.28 -16.86 13.99
N PRO A 349 2.55 -16.45 13.96
CA PRO A 349 3.31 -16.21 15.18
C PRO A 349 2.75 -14.98 15.91
N ILE A 350 2.62 -15.07 17.23
CA ILE A 350 2.21 -13.95 18.07
C ILE A 350 3.45 -13.36 18.73
N GLU A 351 3.73 -12.09 18.45
CA GLU A 351 4.87 -11.38 19.05
C GLU A 351 4.57 -11.02 20.52
N PRO A 352 5.30 -11.58 21.50
CA PRO A 352 5.00 -11.39 22.93
C PRO A 352 5.00 -9.92 23.39
N ARG A 353 5.78 -9.03 22.76
CA ARG A 353 5.76 -7.60 23.10
C ARG A 353 4.41 -6.94 22.85
N LEU A 354 3.61 -7.46 21.91
CA LEU A 354 2.28 -6.92 21.61
C LEU A 354 1.27 -7.25 22.72
N LEU A 355 1.57 -8.26 23.54
CA LEU A 355 0.79 -8.68 24.71
C LEU A 355 1.18 -7.93 25.99
N ALA A 356 2.25 -7.14 25.96
CA ALA A 356 2.82 -6.48 27.11
C ALA A 356 2.76 -4.96 26.98
N ASP A 357 3.01 -4.29 28.11
CA ASP A 357 3.26 -2.85 28.16
C ASP A 357 4.70 -2.59 28.61
N SER A 358 5.31 -1.55 28.06
CA SER A 358 6.65 -1.11 28.46
C SER A 358 6.53 -0.08 29.57
N LYS A 359 7.10 -0.37 30.74
CA LYS A 359 7.18 0.55 31.87
C LYS A 359 8.56 0.48 32.53
N GLY A 360 9.24 1.62 32.66
CA GLY A 360 10.55 1.69 33.29
C GLY A 360 11.63 0.87 32.57
N GLY A 361 11.59 0.82 31.24
CA GLY A 361 12.56 0.05 30.43
C GLY A 361 12.40 -1.47 30.55
N ARG A 362 11.22 -1.96 30.95
CA ARG A 362 10.90 -3.38 31.04
C ARG A 362 9.53 -3.65 30.44
N TRP A 363 9.40 -4.76 29.75
CA TRP A 363 8.13 -5.28 29.30
C TRP A 363 7.44 -6.04 30.43
N THR A 364 6.18 -5.73 30.67
CA THR A 364 5.34 -6.41 31.66
C THR A 364 4.08 -6.94 31.00
N MET A 365 3.88 -8.26 31.09
CA MET A 365 2.71 -8.98 30.63
C MET A 365 2.00 -9.59 31.85
N PRO A 366 0.84 -9.07 32.29
CA PRO A 366 0.10 -9.64 33.41
C PRO A 366 -0.40 -11.07 33.11
N ALA A 367 -0.54 -11.90 34.13
CA ALA A 367 -1.29 -13.15 33.98
C ALA A 367 -2.78 -12.84 33.77
N GLY A 368 -3.47 -13.65 32.98
CA GLY A 368 -4.93 -13.56 32.86
C GLY A 368 -5.44 -13.89 31.46
N ALA A 369 -6.68 -13.48 31.20
CA ALA A 369 -7.37 -13.72 29.95
C ALA A 369 -6.97 -12.69 28.88
N TYR A 370 -6.58 -13.18 27.71
CA TYR A 370 -6.29 -12.40 26.52
C TYR A 370 -7.25 -12.81 25.42
N GLY A 371 -7.92 -11.83 24.80
CA GLY A 371 -8.83 -12.04 23.68
C GLY A 371 -8.15 -11.77 22.36
N PHE A 372 -8.31 -12.68 21.41
CA PHE A 372 -7.81 -12.57 20.05
C PHE A 372 -8.96 -12.70 19.04
N ALA A 373 -8.88 -12.00 17.93
CA ALA A 373 -9.80 -12.14 16.81
C ALA A 373 -9.02 -12.16 15.50
N LEU A 374 -9.38 -13.06 14.59
CA LEU A 374 -8.90 -12.97 13.21
C LEU A 374 -9.70 -11.89 12.51
N GLY A 375 -9.02 -11.02 11.77
CA GLY A 375 -9.65 -9.97 10.98
C GLY A 375 -9.24 -10.01 9.53
N ARG A 376 -10.16 -9.56 8.66
CA ARG A 376 -9.81 -9.16 7.28
C ARG A 376 -9.20 -7.76 7.25
N SER A 377 -9.46 -6.98 8.28
CA SER A 377 -8.87 -5.67 8.56
C SER A 377 -9.03 -5.34 10.05
N ALA A 378 -8.50 -4.21 10.52
CA ALA A 378 -8.63 -3.77 11.91
C ALA A 378 -10.07 -3.47 12.36
N THR A 379 -11.04 -3.35 11.43
CA THR A 379 -12.46 -3.08 11.74
C THR A 379 -13.40 -4.19 11.30
N ASP A 380 -12.90 -5.24 10.64
CA ASP A 380 -13.66 -6.44 10.27
C ASP A 380 -13.05 -7.64 10.99
N LEU A 381 -13.54 -7.86 12.22
CA LEU A 381 -13.04 -8.86 13.15
C LEU A 381 -14.06 -9.99 13.32
N GLY A 382 -13.58 -11.22 13.24
CA GLY A 382 -14.37 -12.41 13.54
C GLY A 382 -14.59 -12.64 15.04
N PRO A 383 -15.11 -13.83 15.40
CA PRO A 383 -15.35 -14.19 16.80
C PRO A 383 -14.09 -14.13 17.66
N VAL A 384 -14.27 -13.70 18.91
CA VAL A 384 -13.17 -13.61 19.88
C VAL A 384 -12.85 -14.99 20.45
N VAL A 385 -11.56 -15.34 20.42
CA VAL A 385 -10.97 -16.52 21.08
C VAL A 385 -10.20 -16.04 22.30
N THR A 386 -10.58 -16.54 23.48
CA THR A 386 -9.92 -16.18 24.74
C THR A 386 -8.93 -17.26 25.16
N VAL A 387 -7.72 -16.84 25.54
CA VAL A 387 -6.68 -17.72 26.08
C VAL A 387 -6.15 -17.13 27.38
N THR A 388 -5.95 -17.99 28.39
CA THR A 388 -5.29 -17.61 29.63
C THR A 388 -3.79 -17.75 29.48
N LEU A 389 -3.05 -16.67 29.72
CA LEU A 389 -1.58 -16.62 29.62
C LEU A 389 -0.93 -16.34 30.99
N PRO A 390 0.26 -16.91 31.27
CA PRO A 390 0.99 -16.65 32.50
C PRO A 390 1.62 -15.26 32.51
N ALA A 391 1.91 -14.73 33.69
CA ALA A 391 2.65 -13.48 33.81
C ALA A 391 4.08 -13.61 33.26
N ARG A 392 4.58 -12.57 32.59
CA ARG A 392 5.96 -12.49 32.12
C ARG A 392 6.51 -11.08 32.32
N GLN A 393 7.80 -11.02 32.62
CA GLN A 393 8.56 -9.77 32.61
C GLN A 393 9.92 -10.00 31.97
N TRP A 394 10.35 -9.05 31.14
CA TRP A 394 11.66 -9.09 30.50
C TRP A 394 12.18 -7.67 30.27
N ARG A 395 13.47 -7.56 29.94
CA ARG A 395 14.11 -6.29 29.58
C ARG A 395 13.86 -5.99 28.10
#